data_AF-A0A847VQI8-F1
#
_entry.id   AF-A0A847VQI8-F1
#
_cell.length_a   1.000
_cell.length_b   1.000
_cell.length_c   1.000
_cell.angle_alpha   90.00
_cell.angle_beta   90.00
_cell.angle_gamma   90.00
#
_symmetry.space_group_name_H-M   'P 1'
#
loop_
_entity.id
_entity.type
_entity.pdbx_description
1 polymer ?
#
loop_
_entity_poly.entity_id
_entity_poly.type
_entity_poly.pdbx_seq_one_letter_code
_entity_poly.pdbx_strand_id
1 'polypeptide(L)'
;MDYFSECLTRFQLLPKNVREAYGGLEAFAATLEIEEAYNIKLSFLVILIAIGELNENDIEDYLVAKFKISSEIAKKIKDELVVKVLDPAFEKVFGLKPAVSFSAPKEVIINLFSERLIESMKADAETIKGLNVLIFKAFNDEEDLEEQVIEILYNNNEQLTTNSIIIDNRELAPTISNWLKDFIKLNGSEIFDELKMIEYLNSSPNAKKLNTPEKDLLRKLLKLYKNLVFFPESMDNKLIEDWEIIPVDKIKEDKKTNKVKVFQDVLADNQVTKKEAVKKQPVKEQAKEQIQDKIENTPLNDLEEMLTQYAPGSLEYKAIKQEMKRLKNKKIK
;
A
#
# COMPACT_ATOMS: atom_id res chain seq x y z
N MET A 1 -25.88 -1.89 -25.23
CA MET A 1 -25.44 -0.50 -25.51
C MET A 1 -24.17 -0.59 -26.34
N ASP A 2 -23.90 0.40 -27.20
CA ASP A 2 -22.63 0.48 -27.92
C ASP A 2 -21.50 0.75 -26.91
N TYR A 3 -20.35 0.06 -27.04
CA TYR A 3 -19.19 0.17 -26.15
C TYR A 3 -18.75 1.63 -26.00
N PHE A 4 -18.79 2.38 -27.09
CA PHE A 4 -18.51 3.82 -27.07
C PHE A 4 -19.45 4.60 -26.13
N SER A 5 -20.74 4.30 -26.17
CA SER A 5 -21.75 4.96 -25.31
C SER A 5 -21.57 4.58 -23.83
N GLU A 6 -21.14 3.35 -23.56
CA GLU A 6 -20.81 2.89 -22.21
C GLU A 6 -19.60 3.63 -21.64
N CYS A 7 -18.51 3.74 -22.40
CA CYS A 7 -17.32 4.51 -21.99
C CYS A 7 -17.66 5.98 -21.73
N LEU A 8 -18.48 6.61 -22.59
CA LEU A 8 -18.94 7.98 -22.37
C LEU A 8 -19.80 8.12 -21.11
N THR A 9 -20.66 7.14 -20.83
CA THR A 9 -21.47 7.13 -19.60
C THR A 9 -20.57 7.04 -18.37
N ARG A 10 -19.57 6.15 -18.38
CA ARG A 10 -18.57 6.03 -17.31
C ARG A 10 -17.78 7.31 -17.11
N PHE A 11 -17.35 7.94 -18.20
CA PHE A 11 -16.67 9.23 -18.15
C PHE A 11 -17.55 10.32 -17.52
N GLN A 12 -18.84 10.36 -17.85
CA GLN A 12 -19.79 11.30 -17.25
C GLN A 12 -20.01 11.07 -15.74
N LEU A 13 -19.79 9.85 -15.25
CA LEU A 13 -19.90 9.50 -13.83
C LEU A 13 -18.63 9.82 -13.02
N LEU A 14 -17.50 10.14 -13.67
CA LEU A 14 -16.28 10.52 -12.96
C LEU A 14 -16.46 11.80 -12.11
N PRO A 15 -15.65 11.98 -11.05
CA PRO A 15 -15.62 13.20 -10.27
C PRO A 15 -15.47 14.45 -11.16
N LYS A 16 -16.11 15.56 -10.75
CA LYS A 16 -16.17 16.79 -11.55
C LYS A 16 -14.77 17.31 -11.93
N ASN A 17 -13.84 17.33 -10.98
CA ASN A 17 -12.45 17.75 -11.20
C ASN A 17 -11.74 16.86 -12.23
N VAL A 18 -11.95 15.54 -12.21
CA VAL A 18 -11.38 14.60 -13.19
C VAL A 18 -11.97 14.83 -14.59
N ARG A 19 -13.30 14.98 -14.70
CA ARG A 19 -13.94 15.28 -16.00
C ARG A 19 -13.48 16.61 -16.57
N GLU A 20 -13.32 17.64 -15.74
CA GLU A 20 -12.83 18.95 -16.17
C GLU A 20 -11.35 18.92 -16.54
N ALA A 21 -10.55 18.07 -15.90
CA ALA A 21 -9.13 17.91 -16.23
C ALA A 21 -8.92 17.24 -17.59
N TYR A 22 -9.59 16.11 -17.85
CA TYR A 22 -9.43 15.34 -19.10
C TYR A 22 -10.34 15.77 -20.24
N GLY A 23 -11.50 16.35 -19.93
CA GLY A 23 -12.52 16.78 -20.90
C GLY A 23 -12.71 18.30 -20.98
N GLY A 24 -11.90 19.08 -20.26
CA GLY A 24 -11.95 20.53 -20.31
C GLY A 24 -11.41 21.11 -21.62
N LEU A 25 -11.66 22.40 -21.83
CA LEU A 25 -11.30 23.12 -23.06
C LEU A 25 -9.80 23.00 -23.40
N GLU A 26 -8.93 23.08 -22.39
CA GLU A 26 -7.47 22.99 -22.56
C GLU A 26 -7.02 21.60 -23.02
N ALA A 27 -7.47 20.54 -22.34
CA ALA A 27 -7.16 19.16 -22.72
C ALA A 27 -7.71 18.82 -24.11
N PHE A 28 -8.92 19.31 -24.43
CA PHE A 28 -9.52 19.13 -25.74
C PHE A 28 -8.74 19.85 -26.85
N ALA A 29 -8.34 21.10 -26.63
CA ALA A 29 -7.53 21.86 -27.58
C ALA A 29 -6.16 21.20 -27.83
N ALA A 30 -5.46 20.81 -26.76
CA ALA A 30 -4.18 20.11 -26.87
C ALA A 30 -4.32 18.75 -27.59
N THR A 31 -5.40 18.01 -27.33
CA THR A 31 -5.69 16.76 -28.05
C THR A 31 -5.91 17.02 -29.53
N LEU A 32 -6.71 18.03 -29.90
CA LEU A 32 -6.96 18.41 -31.29
C LEU A 32 -5.68 18.80 -32.04
N GLU A 33 -4.77 19.54 -31.41
CA GLU A 33 -3.47 19.88 -32.02
C GLU A 33 -2.68 18.63 -32.41
N ILE A 34 -2.66 17.60 -31.56
CA ILE A 34 -2.00 16.32 -31.85
C ILE A 34 -2.79 15.56 -32.93
N GLU A 35 -4.12 15.56 -32.87
CA GLU A 35 -4.96 14.91 -33.89
C GLU A 35 -4.68 15.48 -35.29
N GLU A 36 -4.55 16.80 -35.41
CA GLU A 36 -4.25 17.49 -36.67
C GLU A 36 -2.84 17.22 -37.17
N ALA A 37 -1.85 17.23 -36.27
CA ALA A 37 -0.45 17.00 -36.61
C ALA A 37 -0.21 15.59 -37.19
N TYR A 38 -0.92 14.59 -36.68
CA TYR A 38 -0.75 13.18 -37.07
C TYR A 38 -1.91 12.60 -37.90
N ASN A 39 -2.96 13.39 -38.14
CA ASN A 39 -4.20 12.98 -38.83
C ASN A 39 -4.88 11.74 -38.21
N ILE A 40 -4.99 11.72 -36.87
CA ILE A 40 -5.52 10.60 -36.08
C ILE A 40 -6.55 11.11 -35.06
N LYS A 41 -7.56 10.30 -34.72
CA LYS A 41 -8.58 10.66 -33.70
C LYS A 41 -8.24 10.10 -32.32
N LEU A 42 -7.73 10.96 -31.44
CA LEU A 42 -7.25 10.65 -30.08
C LEU A 42 -8.26 10.99 -28.99
N SER A 43 -9.30 11.77 -29.30
CA SER A 43 -10.32 12.21 -28.33
C SER A 43 -10.93 11.06 -27.52
N PHE A 44 -11.19 9.92 -28.16
CA PHE A 44 -11.71 8.74 -27.46
C PHE A 44 -10.65 8.01 -26.62
N LEU A 45 -9.37 8.03 -27.05
CA LEU A 45 -8.27 7.44 -26.30
C LEU A 45 -8.10 8.16 -24.96
N VAL A 46 -8.17 9.50 -24.94
CA VAL A 46 -8.14 10.30 -23.69
C VAL A 46 -9.26 9.90 -22.73
N ILE A 47 -10.46 9.61 -23.27
CA ILE A 47 -11.59 9.14 -22.48
C ILE A 47 -11.30 7.77 -21.87
N LEU A 48 -10.75 6.82 -22.66
CA LEU A 48 -10.38 5.49 -22.17
C LEU A 48 -9.36 5.55 -21.03
N ILE A 49 -8.37 6.44 -21.13
CA ILE A 49 -7.39 6.67 -20.06
C ILE A 49 -8.08 7.25 -18.81
N ALA A 50 -8.93 8.26 -18.98
CA ALA A 50 -9.61 8.91 -17.86
C ALA A 50 -10.52 7.96 -17.05
N ILE A 51 -11.09 6.95 -17.70
CA ILE A 51 -11.94 5.93 -17.04
C ILE A 51 -11.17 4.68 -16.59
N GLY A 52 -9.84 4.65 -16.80
CA GLY A 52 -8.96 3.53 -16.41
C GLY A 52 -9.07 2.28 -17.30
N GLU A 53 -9.61 2.39 -18.52
CA GLU A 53 -9.69 1.28 -19.48
C GLU A 53 -8.42 1.10 -20.31
N LEU A 54 -7.56 2.11 -20.35
CA LEU A 54 -6.28 2.08 -21.05
C LEU A 54 -5.20 2.73 -20.19
N ASN A 55 -4.10 2.02 -19.94
CA ASN A 55 -2.97 2.58 -19.21
C ASN A 55 -2.04 3.34 -20.16
N GLU A 56 -1.23 4.24 -19.60
CA GLU A 56 -0.24 5.02 -20.35
C GLU A 56 0.79 4.14 -21.08
N ASN A 57 1.18 3.02 -20.48
CA ASN A 57 2.11 2.06 -21.05
C ASN A 57 1.54 1.41 -22.33
N ASP A 58 0.23 1.23 -22.38
CA ASP A 58 -0.48 0.55 -23.47
C ASP A 58 -0.86 1.50 -24.63
N ILE A 59 -0.59 2.80 -24.51
CA ILE A 59 -0.96 3.79 -25.54
C ILE A 59 -0.28 3.47 -26.87
N GLU A 60 1.01 3.11 -26.86
CA GLU A 60 1.76 2.83 -28.09
C GLU A 60 1.13 1.64 -28.84
N ASP A 61 0.91 0.53 -28.12
CA ASP A 61 0.30 -0.68 -28.68
C ASP A 61 -1.13 -0.43 -29.17
N TYR A 62 -1.92 0.33 -28.40
CA TYR A 62 -3.26 0.72 -28.82
C TYR A 62 -3.22 1.53 -30.13
N LEU A 63 -2.31 2.50 -30.24
CA LEU A 63 -2.19 3.34 -31.43
C LEU A 63 -1.76 2.53 -32.66
N VAL A 64 -0.78 1.64 -32.51
CA VAL A 64 -0.34 0.72 -33.57
C VAL A 64 -1.50 -0.18 -34.01
N ALA A 65 -2.21 -0.81 -33.07
CA ALA A 65 -3.31 -1.72 -33.38
C ALA A 65 -4.52 -1.01 -34.00
N LYS A 66 -4.90 0.15 -33.45
CA LYS A 66 -6.12 0.87 -33.85
C LYS A 66 -5.96 1.62 -35.16
N PHE A 67 -4.83 2.32 -35.33
CA PHE A 67 -4.61 3.23 -36.46
C PHE A 67 -3.64 2.67 -37.50
N LYS A 68 -3.06 1.49 -37.26
CA LYS A 68 -2.13 0.81 -38.18
C LYS A 68 -0.92 1.67 -38.55
N ILE A 69 -0.42 2.43 -37.58
CA ILE A 69 0.77 3.27 -37.73
C ILE A 69 2.03 2.54 -37.24
N SER A 70 3.21 3.06 -37.57
CA SER A 70 4.47 2.51 -37.06
C SER A 70 4.64 2.80 -35.57
N SER A 71 5.36 1.91 -34.87
CA SER A 71 5.72 2.08 -33.46
C SER A 71 6.46 3.40 -33.21
N GLU A 72 7.34 3.84 -34.12
CA GLU A 72 8.02 5.14 -34.01
C GLU A 72 7.08 6.34 -33.99
N ILE A 73 6.00 6.32 -34.79
CA ILE A 73 4.99 7.39 -34.80
C ILE A 73 4.10 7.27 -33.57
N ALA A 74 3.69 6.05 -33.22
CA ALA A 74 2.89 5.79 -32.02
C ALA A 74 3.59 6.29 -30.75
N LYS A 75 4.91 6.06 -30.63
CA LYS A 75 5.73 6.56 -29.52
C LYS A 75 5.75 8.09 -29.47
N LYS A 76 5.94 8.78 -30.60
CA LYS A 76 5.89 10.25 -30.64
C LYS A 76 4.52 10.81 -30.23
N ILE A 77 3.45 10.18 -30.71
CA ILE A 77 2.08 10.57 -30.34
C ILE A 77 1.87 10.36 -28.84
N LYS A 78 2.32 9.22 -28.29
CA LYS A 78 2.27 8.94 -26.85
C LYS A 78 3.00 10.05 -26.07
N ASP A 79 4.25 10.33 -26.42
CA ASP A 79 5.07 11.33 -25.73
C ASP A 79 4.40 12.71 -25.75
N GLU A 80 3.87 13.14 -26.90
CA GLU A 80 3.14 14.41 -27.00
C GLU A 80 1.82 14.42 -26.21
N LEU A 81 1.07 13.32 -26.26
CA LEU A 81 -0.19 13.19 -25.54
C LEU A 81 0.02 13.23 -24.03
N VAL A 82 1.05 12.55 -23.54
CA VAL A 82 1.46 12.57 -22.13
C VAL A 82 1.76 14.00 -21.72
N VAL A 83 2.71 14.65 -22.38
CA VAL A 83 3.20 15.99 -21.98
C VAL A 83 2.12 17.07 -22.10
N LYS A 84 1.30 17.04 -23.17
CA LYS A 84 0.34 18.13 -23.45
C LYS A 84 -1.04 17.92 -22.85
N VAL A 85 -1.43 16.67 -22.59
CA VAL A 85 -2.80 16.33 -22.17
C VAL A 85 -2.81 15.63 -20.83
N LEU A 86 -2.12 14.49 -20.70
CA LEU A 86 -2.23 13.64 -19.50
C LEU A 86 -1.55 14.28 -18.29
N ASP A 87 -0.37 14.84 -18.47
CA ASP A 87 0.40 15.49 -17.42
C ASP A 87 -0.34 16.72 -16.84
N PRO A 88 -0.79 17.71 -17.66
CA PRO A 88 -1.59 18.82 -17.15
C PRO A 88 -2.91 18.39 -16.52
N ALA A 89 -3.56 17.35 -17.06
CA ALA A 89 -4.78 16.82 -16.47
C ALA A 89 -4.49 16.20 -15.08
N PHE A 90 -3.42 15.42 -14.96
CA PHE A 90 -2.97 14.86 -13.70
C PHE A 90 -2.64 15.96 -12.67
N GLU A 91 -1.90 16.99 -13.07
CA GLU A 91 -1.59 18.14 -12.20
C GLU A 91 -2.86 18.81 -11.67
N LYS A 92 -3.88 18.98 -12.51
CA LYS A 92 -5.15 19.57 -12.08
C LYS A 92 -5.94 18.69 -11.14
N VAL A 93 -5.87 17.36 -11.31
CA VAL A 93 -6.61 16.42 -10.45
C VAL A 93 -5.95 16.28 -9.09
N PHE A 94 -4.62 16.25 -9.04
CA PHE A 94 -3.87 15.86 -7.84
C PHE A 94 -3.03 16.99 -7.22
N GLY A 95 -2.96 18.17 -7.86
CA GLY A 95 -2.17 19.31 -7.37
C GLY A 95 -0.65 19.09 -7.43
N LEU A 96 -0.20 18.09 -8.19
CA LEU A 96 1.21 17.69 -8.31
C LEU A 96 1.70 17.94 -9.73
N LYS A 97 2.78 18.71 -9.91
CA LYS A 97 3.46 18.82 -11.22
C LYS A 97 4.07 17.47 -11.57
N PRO A 98 3.59 16.77 -12.61
CA PRO A 98 4.21 15.53 -13.04
C PRO A 98 5.58 15.87 -13.62
N ALA A 99 6.64 15.36 -12.98
CA ALA A 99 7.98 15.49 -13.52
C ALA A 99 8.23 14.35 -14.54
N VAL A 100 7.57 14.36 -15.70
CA VAL A 100 7.76 13.39 -16.81
C VAL A 100 7.16 11.99 -16.54
N SER A 101 6.18 11.56 -17.36
CA SER A 101 5.78 10.14 -17.62
C SER A 101 6.01 9.20 -16.43
N PHE A 102 5.14 9.22 -15.43
CA PHE A 102 5.41 8.54 -14.16
C PHE A 102 4.85 7.10 -14.13
N SER A 103 5.66 6.09 -14.44
CA SER A 103 5.89 5.09 -13.36
C SER A 103 6.57 5.90 -12.26
N ALA A 104 6.20 5.74 -10.99
CA ALA A 104 7.01 6.40 -9.97
C ALA A 104 8.43 5.83 -10.12
N PRO A 105 9.46 6.65 -10.49
CA PRO A 105 10.81 6.15 -10.55
C PRO A 105 11.03 5.48 -9.22
N LYS A 106 11.45 4.23 -9.28
CA LYS A 106 11.78 3.39 -8.13
C LYS A 106 12.48 4.20 -7.02
N GLU A 107 13.34 5.13 -7.42
CA GLU A 107 14.08 6.08 -6.58
C GLU A 107 13.18 7.00 -5.73
N VAL A 108 12.03 7.45 -6.25
CA VAL A 108 11.07 8.29 -5.52
C VAL A 108 10.44 7.51 -4.37
N ILE A 109 10.02 6.26 -4.62
CA ILE A 109 9.46 5.40 -3.57
C ILE A 109 10.53 5.01 -2.56
N ILE A 110 11.74 4.67 -3.02
CA ILE A 110 12.88 4.41 -2.14
C ILE A 110 13.16 5.62 -1.24
N ASN A 111 13.25 6.84 -1.80
CA ASN A 111 13.50 8.06 -1.03
C ASN A 111 12.38 8.34 -0.01
N LEU A 112 11.12 8.17 -0.43
CA LEU A 112 9.95 8.34 0.43
C LEU A 112 10.08 7.48 1.70
N PHE A 113 10.43 6.21 1.55
CA PHE A 113 10.55 5.28 2.67
C PHE A 113 11.87 5.37 3.43
N SER A 114 12.93 5.90 2.83
CA SER A 114 14.24 6.00 3.50
C SER A 114 14.44 7.27 4.31
N GLU A 115 13.86 8.40 3.86
CA GLU A 115 14.16 9.73 4.41
C GLU A 115 12.93 10.57 4.78
N ARG A 116 11.75 10.25 4.25
CA ARG A 116 10.55 11.11 4.34
C ARG A 116 9.32 10.35 4.83
N LEU A 117 9.50 9.23 5.51
CA LEU A 117 8.39 8.39 5.93
C LEU A 117 7.60 9.06 7.05
N ILE A 118 8.28 9.77 7.96
CA ILE A 118 7.59 10.52 9.04
C ILE A 118 6.79 11.70 8.46
N GLU A 119 7.35 12.42 7.49
CA GLU A 119 6.68 13.56 6.85
C GLU A 119 5.42 13.09 6.12
N SER A 120 5.51 12.01 5.36
CA SER A 120 4.37 11.44 4.64
C SER A 120 3.26 10.94 5.56
N MET A 121 3.57 10.30 6.69
CA MET A 121 2.55 9.92 7.70
C MET A 121 1.86 11.11 8.39
N LYS A 122 2.47 12.30 8.33
CA LYS A 122 1.93 13.55 8.88
C LYS A 122 1.23 14.43 7.84
N ALA A 123 1.30 14.06 6.57
CA ALA A 123 0.65 14.80 5.50
C ALA A 123 -0.88 14.75 5.63
N ASP A 124 -1.57 15.63 4.90
CA ASP A 124 -3.02 15.62 4.85
C ASP A 124 -3.55 14.38 4.10
N ALA A 125 -4.85 14.10 4.26
CA ALA A 125 -5.48 12.90 3.72
C ALA A 125 -5.43 12.82 2.19
N GLU A 126 -5.45 13.94 1.47
CA GLU A 126 -5.39 13.96 0.01
C GLU A 126 -3.98 13.61 -0.46
N THR A 127 -2.95 14.20 0.17
CA THR A 127 -1.56 13.87 -0.09
C THR A 127 -1.26 12.38 0.18
N ILE A 128 -1.72 11.82 1.31
CA ILE A 128 -1.50 10.40 1.63
C ILE A 128 -2.18 9.49 0.59
N LYS A 129 -3.39 9.83 0.13
CA LYS A 129 -4.07 9.07 -0.94
C LYS A 129 -3.28 9.10 -2.24
N GLY A 130 -2.77 10.26 -2.64
CA GLY A 130 -1.90 10.39 -3.81
C GLY A 130 -0.65 9.52 -3.69
N LEU A 131 0.02 9.53 -2.53
CA LEU A 131 1.17 8.68 -2.26
C LEU A 131 0.83 7.20 -2.34
N ASN A 132 -0.31 6.76 -1.79
CA ASN A 132 -0.73 5.36 -1.88
C ASN A 132 -0.94 4.91 -3.33
N VAL A 133 -1.55 5.73 -4.19
CA VAL A 133 -1.70 5.43 -5.62
C VAL A 133 -0.32 5.29 -6.28
N LEU A 134 0.62 6.20 -5.99
CA LEU A 134 1.98 6.12 -6.50
C LEU A 134 2.71 4.86 -6.05
N ILE A 135 2.56 4.47 -4.77
CA ILE A 135 3.17 3.26 -4.21
C ILE A 135 2.60 2.01 -4.89
N PHE A 136 1.28 1.88 -4.98
CA PHE A 136 0.66 0.70 -5.62
C PHE A 136 1.03 0.58 -7.10
N LYS A 137 1.07 1.71 -7.82
CA LYS A 137 1.54 1.74 -9.20
C LYS A 137 2.99 1.26 -9.29
N ALA A 138 3.87 1.78 -8.43
CA ALA A 138 5.27 1.39 -8.43
C ALA A 138 5.49 -0.10 -8.09
N PHE A 139 4.72 -0.66 -7.14
CA PHE A 139 4.79 -2.08 -6.80
C PHE A 139 4.31 -2.97 -7.95
N ASN A 140 3.39 -2.49 -8.77
CA ASN A 140 2.94 -3.21 -9.96
C ASN A 140 3.93 -3.11 -11.12
N ASP A 141 4.63 -1.97 -11.26
CA ASP A 141 5.53 -1.68 -12.38
C ASP A 141 6.95 -2.22 -12.15
N GLU A 142 7.43 -2.27 -10.90
CA GLU A 142 8.82 -2.63 -10.54
C GLU A 142 8.87 -3.94 -9.73
N GLU A 143 9.43 -4.98 -10.35
CA GLU A 143 9.73 -6.25 -9.67
C GLU A 143 10.68 -6.00 -8.47
N ASP A 144 10.44 -6.68 -7.36
CA ASP A 144 11.20 -6.58 -6.10
C ASP A 144 11.15 -5.22 -5.37
N LEU A 145 10.42 -4.20 -5.84
CA LEU A 145 10.36 -2.91 -5.15
C LEU A 145 9.72 -3.02 -3.76
N GLU A 146 8.67 -3.83 -3.64
CA GLU A 146 8.02 -4.10 -2.36
C GLU A 146 9.01 -4.67 -1.33
N GLU A 147 9.81 -5.68 -1.72
CA GLU A 147 10.81 -6.30 -0.84
C GLU A 147 11.89 -5.28 -0.41
N GLN A 148 12.35 -4.43 -1.34
CA GLN A 148 13.30 -3.36 -1.04
C GLN A 148 12.72 -2.34 -0.06
N VAL A 149 11.46 -1.95 -0.23
CA VAL A 149 10.78 -1.00 0.66
C VAL A 149 10.61 -1.59 2.07
N ILE A 150 10.31 -2.89 2.18
CA ILE A 150 10.28 -3.61 3.45
C ILE A 150 11.67 -3.60 4.12
N GLU A 151 12.73 -3.87 3.38
CA GLU A 151 14.11 -3.82 3.91
C GLU A 151 14.48 -2.41 4.38
N ILE A 152 14.11 -1.38 3.61
CA ILE A 152 14.31 0.03 3.98
C ILE A 152 13.58 0.32 5.29
N LEU A 153 12.32 -0.11 5.43
CA LEU A 153 11.53 0.12 6.63
C LEU A 153 12.20 -0.49 7.89
N TYR A 154 12.71 -1.72 7.79
CA TYR A 154 13.42 -2.37 8.89
C TYR A 154 14.76 -1.73 9.26
N ASN A 155 15.36 -0.98 8.34
CA ASN A 155 16.64 -0.29 8.52
C ASN A 155 16.51 1.25 8.63
N ASN A 156 15.29 1.77 8.64
CA ASN A 156 15.03 3.20 8.64
C ASN A 156 15.51 3.85 9.97
N ASN A 157 16.28 4.93 9.84
CA ASN A 157 16.93 5.66 10.94
C ASN A 157 16.24 6.99 11.28
N GLU A 158 15.11 7.31 10.68
CA GLU A 158 14.29 8.48 11.05
C GLU A 158 13.82 8.34 12.50
N GLN A 159 13.97 9.41 13.29
CA GLN A 159 13.56 9.43 14.69
C GLN A 159 12.04 9.67 14.80
N LEU A 160 11.30 8.62 15.16
CA LEU A 160 9.85 8.64 15.25
C LEU A 160 9.36 9.47 16.46
N THR A 161 10.07 9.35 17.59
CA THR A 161 9.68 9.96 18.86
C THR A 161 10.88 10.64 19.51
N THR A 162 10.66 11.36 20.61
CA THR A 162 11.72 12.09 21.31
C THR A 162 12.41 11.24 22.38
N ASN A 163 11.66 10.36 23.06
CA ASN A 163 12.18 9.53 24.15
C ASN A 163 12.91 8.30 23.63
N SER A 164 14.05 7.96 24.23
CA SER A 164 14.80 6.73 23.93
C SER A 164 14.00 5.45 24.20
N ILE A 165 14.34 4.39 23.47
CA ILE A 165 13.71 3.07 23.57
C ILE A 165 14.65 2.14 24.32
N ILE A 166 14.14 1.35 25.27
CA ILE A 166 14.92 0.33 25.96
C ILE A 166 14.59 -1.05 25.37
N ILE A 167 15.58 -1.69 24.74
CA ILE A 167 15.49 -3.05 24.21
C ILE A 167 16.66 -3.87 24.76
N ASP A 168 16.40 -5.02 25.38
CA ASP A 168 17.44 -5.87 26.01
C ASP A 168 18.31 -5.13 27.03
N ASN A 169 17.69 -4.28 27.85
CA ASN A 169 18.36 -3.40 28.81
C ASN A 169 19.39 -2.44 28.19
N ARG A 170 19.30 -2.19 26.88
CA ARG A 170 20.10 -1.19 26.18
C ARG A 170 19.22 -0.03 25.77
N GLU A 171 19.70 1.17 26.05
CA GLU A 171 19.08 2.40 25.56
C GLU A 171 19.45 2.60 24.09
N LEU A 172 18.44 2.73 23.24
CA LEU A 172 18.55 2.89 21.80
C LEU A 172 17.85 4.17 21.35
N ALA A 173 18.32 4.72 20.24
CA ALA A 173 17.69 5.87 19.61
C ALA A 173 16.25 5.54 19.16
N PRO A 174 15.32 6.51 19.21
CA PRO A 174 13.90 6.29 18.89
C PRO A 174 13.58 6.22 17.40
N THR A 175 14.34 5.43 16.66
CA THR A 175 14.18 5.28 15.21
C THR A 175 12.98 4.42 14.85
N ILE A 176 12.47 4.57 13.63
CA ILE A 176 11.45 3.67 13.05
C ILE A 176 11.87 2.19 13.21
N SER A 177 13.09 1.85 12.80
CA SER A 177 13.61 0.49 12.93
C SER A 177 13.61 -0.04 14.36
N ASN A 178 13.95 0.79 15.36
CA ASN A 178 13.97 0.36 16.77
C ASN A 178 12.56 0.23 17.36
N TRP A 179 11.61 1.07 16.96
CA TRP A 179 10.20 0.91 17.34
C TRP A 179 9.60 -0.38 16.79
N LEU A 180 9.89 -0.72 15.53
CA LEU A 180 9.45 -1.98 14.94
C LEU A 180 10.09 -3.19 15.65
N LYS A 181 11.38 -3.12 15.98
CA LYS A 181 12.06 -4.17 16.76
C LYS A 181 11.42 -4.37 18.13
N ASP A 182 11.09 -3.29 18.84
CA ASP A 182 10.41 -3.37 20.15
C ASP A 182 9.03 -4.03 20.01
N PHE A 183 8.24 -3.62 19.01
CA PHE A 183 6.92 -4.18 18.75
C PHE A 183 6.98 -5.67 18.43
N ILE A 184 7.83 -6.06 17.45
CA ILE A 184 7.96 -7.45 16.98
C ILE A 184 8.48 -8.36 18.10
N LYS A 185 9.39 -7.86 18.94
CA LYS A 185 9.91 -8.63 20.07
C LYS A 185 8.82 -8.97 21.10
N LEU A 186 7.88 -8.04 21.34
CA LEU A 186 6.82 -8.24 22.33
C LEU A 186 5.61 -8.99 21.77
N ASN A 187 5.31 -8.83 20.47
CA ASN A 187 4.05 -9.31 19.87
C ASN A 187 4.23 -10.39 18.82
N GLY A 188 5.47 -10.72 18.42
CA GLY A 188 5.78 -11.62 17.33
C GLY A 188 5.85 -10.92 15.96
N SER A 189 6.21 -11.69 14.94
CA SER A 189 6.32 -11.24 13.55
C SER A 189 5.11 -11.64 12.70
N GLU A 190 4.10 -12.29 13.28
CA GLU A 190 2.86 -12.65 12.59
C GLU A 190 1.93 -11.45 12.38
N ILE A 191 0.96 -11.61 11.48
CA ILE A 191 -0.10 -10.62 11.28
C ILE A 191 -0.87 -10.39 12.58
N PHE A 192 -1.15 -9.12 12.89
CA PHE A 192 -1.80 -8.70 14.12
C PHE A 192 -3.05 -7.86 13.85
N ASP A 193 -3.94 -7.81 14.83
CA ASP A 193 -5.16 -7.02 14.78
C ASP A 193 -5.01 -5.67 15.50
N GLU A 194 -6.06 -4.86 15.43
CA GLU A 194 -6.07 -3.54 16.08
C GLU A 194 -6.02 -3.66 17.62
N LEU A 195 -6.49 -4.78 18.19
CA LEU A 195 -6.45 -5.02 19.63
C LEU A 195 -5.01 -5.20 20.13
N LYS A 196 -4.21 -6.05 19.48
CA LYS A 196 -2.78 -6.22 19.80
C LYS A 196 -2.02 -4.89 19.71
N MET A 197 -2.31 -4.09 18.68
CA MET A 197 -1.69 -2.77 18.51
C MET A 197 -2.07 -1.81 19.65
N ILE A 198 -3.36 -1.72 20.01
CA ILE A 198 -3.83 -0.90 21.13
C ILE A 198 -3.22 -1.36 22.45
N GLU A 199 -3.15 -2.67 22.67
CA GLU A 199 -2.51 -3.25 23.84
C GLU A 199 -1.05 -2.79 23.94
N TYR A 200 -0.27 -2.93 22.86
CA TYR A 200 1.12 -2.48 22.84
C TYR A 200 1.27 -0.98 23.16
N LEU A 201 0.47 -0.12 22.52
CA LEU A 201 0.52 1.34 22.73
C LEU A 201 0.22 1.75 24.19
N ASN A 202 -0.55 0.93 24.91
CA ASN A 202 -0.99 1.19 26.27
C ASN A 202 -0.20 0.43 27.34
N SER A 203 0.40 -0.71 26.99
CA SER A 203 1.01 -1.65 27.94
C SER A 203 2.54 -1.66 27.88
N SER A 204 3.14 -1.38 26.71
CA SER A 204 4.60 -1.46 26.52
C SER A 204 5.36 -0.47 27.42
N PRO A 205 6.46 -0.89 28.07
CA PRO A 205 7.31 -0.01 28.86
C PRO A 205 7.82 1.22 28.09
N ASN A 206 8.03 1.08 26.78
CA ASN A 206 8.49 2.16 25.91
C ASN A 206 7.30 3.04 25.47
N ALA A 207 6.23 2.43 24.94
CA ALA A 207 5.09 3.18 24.40
C ALA A 207 4.28 3.94 25.48
N LYS A 208 4.23 3.45 26.71
CA LYS A 208 3.54 4.11 27.84
C LYS A 208 4.06 5.52 28.14
N LYS A 209 5.33 5.80 27.82
CA LYS A 209 5.99 7.09 28.09
C LYS A 209 5.72 8.15 27.02
N LEU A 210 5.12 7.75 25.89
CA LEU A 210 4.86 8.63 24.76
C LEU A 210 3.68 9.57 25.04
N ASN A 211 3.79 10.79 24.52
CA ASN A 211 2.67 11.71 24.49
C ASN A 211 1.65 11.34 23.39
N THR A 212 0.48 11.98 23.36
CA THR A 212 -0.59 11.66 22.40
C THR A 212 -0.15 11.77 20.93
N PRO A 213 0.51 12.87 20.47
CA PRO A 213 1.04 12.94 19.10
C PRO A 213 2.03 11.83 18.74
N GLU A 214 2.94 11.48 19.65
CA GLU A 214 3.92 10.40 19.44
C GLU A 214 3.25 9.03 19.36
N LYS A 215 2.26 8.78 20.23
CA LYS A 215 1.46 7.55 20.17
C LYS A 215 0.69 7.43 18.87
N ASP A 216 0.15 8.53 18.36
CA ASP A 216 -0.54 8.53 17.08
C ASP A 216 0.39 8.21 15.92
N LEU A 217 1.59 8.80 15.92
CA LEU A 217 2.60 8.50 14.90
C LEU A 217 3.08 7.04 14.97
N LEU A 218 3.27 6.49 16.18
CA LEU A 218 3.59 5.08 16.36
C LEU A 218 2.44 4.17 15.91
N ARG A 219 1.19 4.53 16.18
CA ARG A 219 0.01 3.82 15.66
C ARG A 219 0.02 3.79 14.12
N LYS A 220 0.31 4.92 13.46
CA LYS A 220 0.42 4.99 12.00
C LYS A 220 1.55 4.12 11.48
N LEU A 221 2.72 4.16 12.13
CA LEU A 221 3.85 3.29 11.76
C LEU A 221 3.48 1.81 11.84
N LEU A 222 2.80 1.37 12.91
CA LEU A 222 2.41 -0.03 13.07
C LEU A 222 1.34 -0.44 12.04
N LYS A 223 0.40 0.44 11.71
CA LYS A 223 -0.55 0.20 10.61
C LYS A 223 0.15 0.11 9.25
N LEU A 224 1.08 1.01 8.97
CA LEU A 224 1.89 0.97 7.76
C LEU A 224 2.70 -0.32 7.67
N TYR A 225 3.38 -0.71 8.75
CA TYR A 225 4.12 -1.96 8.84
C TYR A 225 3.22 -3.17 8.51
N LYS A 226 2.03 -3.23 9.12
CA LYS A 226 1.07 -4.29 8.81
C LYS A 226 0.66 -4.28 7.34
N ASN A 227 0.31 -3.11 6.82
CA ASN A 227 -0.21 -2.95 5.47
C ASN A 227 0.82 -3.26 4.39
N LEU A 228 2.10 -3.00 4.67
CA LEU A 228 3.21 -3.26 3.77
C LEU A 228 3.70 -4.71 3.85
N VAL A 229 4.00 -5.23 5.04
CA VAL A 229 4.65 -6.55 5.21
C VAL A 229 3.69 -7.72 4.98
N PHE A 230 2.40 -7.50 5.21
CA PHE A 230 1.36 -8.50 4.96
C PHE A 230 0.48 -8.05 3.80
N PHE A 231 1.04 -7.43 2.77
CA PHE A 231 0.32 -7.16 1.54
C PHE A 231 0.28 -8.44 0.68
N PRO A 232 -0.87 -8.82 0.08
CA PRO A 232 -2.17 -8.16 0.12
C PRO A 232 -3.08 -8.57 1.30
N GLU A 233 -2.70 -9.55 2.13
CA GLU A 233 -3.59 -10.16 3.14
C GLU A 233 -4.16 -9.16 4.17
N SER A 234 -3.41 -8.11 4.49
CA SER A 234 -3.81 -7.00 5.36
C SER A 234 -4.97 -6.14 4.81
N MET A 235 -5.28 -6.33 3.52
CA MET A 235 -6.37 -5.68 2.80
C MET A 235 -7.57 -6.59 2.58
N ASP A 236 -7.52 -7.84 3.05
CA ASP A 236 -8.64 -8.76 2.94
C ASP A 236 -9.92 -8.15 3.54
N ASN A 237 -11.03 -8.32 2.82
CA ASN A 237 -12.34 -7.78 3.18
C ASN A 237 -12.44 -6.25 3.18
N LYS A 238 -11.47 -5.53 2.58
CA LYS A 238 -11.60 -4.10 2.26
C LYS A 238 -11.87 -3.90 0.77
N LEU A 239 -12.60 -2.84 0.47
CA LEU A 239 -12.75 -2.36 -0.90
C LEU A 239 -11.40 -1.83 -1.40
N ILE A 240 -11.14 -1.94 -2.71
CA ILE A 240 -9.87 -1.49 -3.33
C ILE A 240 -9.65 0.00 -3.06
N GLU A 241 -10.72 0.79 -3.03
CA GLU A 241 -10.68 2.23 -2.74
C GLU A 241 -10.27 2.55 -1.28
N ASP A 242 -10.32 1.56 -0.40
CA ASP A 242 -9.90 1.63 1.01
C ASP A 242 -8.50 1.01 1.23
N TRP A 243 -7.81 0.58 0.17
CA TRP A 243 -6.45 0.04 0.27
C TRP A 243 -5.45 1.18 0.51
N GLU A 244 -4.58 0.99 1.50
CA GLU A 244 -3.67 2.04 1.97
C GLU A 244 -2.36 1.40 2.45
N ILE A 245 -1.21 1.72 1.87
CA ILE A 245 0.09 1.38 2.47
C ILE A 245 0.40 2.35 3.61
N ILE A 246 0.34 3.65 3.32
CA ILE A 246 0.40 4.72 4.31
C ILE A 246 -1.03 4.97 4.82
N PRO A 247 -1.31 4.78 6.12
CA PRO A 247 -2.68 4.88 6.64
C PRO A 247 -3.19 6.32 6.62
N VAL A 248 -4.44 6.50 6.18
CA VAL A 248 -5.14 7.79 6.19
C VAL A 248 -5.93 7.92 7.49
N ASP A 249 -5.86 9.09 8.14
CA ASP A 249 -6.75 9.38 9.26
C ASP A 249 -8.19 9.56 8.75
N LYS A 250 -9.02 8.53 8.97
CA LYS A 250 -10.46 8.61 8.69
C LYS A 250 -11.09 9.57 9.70
N ILE A 251 -11.26 10.84 9.31
CA ILE A 251 -12.08 11.79 10.05
C ILE A 251 -13.52 11.28 9.96
N LYS A 252 -14.04 10.71 11.05
CA LYS A 252 -15.47 10.44 11.14
C LYS A 252 -16.18 11.78 11.30
N GLU A 253 -16.82 12.26 10.24
CA GLU A 253 -17.79 13.34 10.36
C GLU A 253 -18.99 12.83 11.17
N ASP A 254 -19.01 13.18 12.47
CA ASP A 254 -20.22 13.06 13.27
C ASP A 254 -21.25 14.07 12.73
N LYS A 255 -22.12 13.61 11.82
CA LYS A 255 -23.22 14.39 11.20
C LYS A 255 -24.24 15.01 12.19
N LYS A 256 -24.00 14.95 13.50
CA LYS A 256 -24.91 15.47 14.54
C LYS A 256 -24.34 16.58 15.42
N THR A 257 -23.04 16.88 15.36
CA THR A 257 -22.48 18.02 16.09
C THR A 257 -21.35 18.62 15.27
N ASN A 258 -21.43 19.92 14.95
CA ASN A 258 -20.38 20.71 14.29
C ASN A 258 -19.13 20.88 15.19
N LYS A 259 -18.59 19.77 15.70
CA LYS A 259 -17.33 19.68 16.42
C LYS A 259 -16.49 18.65 15.70
N VAL A 260 -15.37 19.10 15.14
CA VAL A 260 -14.30 18.22 14.67
C VAL A 260 -13.79 17.45 15.87
N LYS A 261 -14.14 16.17 15.99
CA LYS A 261 -13.44 15.23 16.87
C LYS A 261 -12.36 14.54 16.06
N VAL A 262 -11.16 15.10 16.08
CA VAL A 262 -9.95 14.26 16.00
C VAL A 262 -10.07 13.27 17.16
N PHE A 263 -9.87 11.97 16.91
CA PHE A 263 -9.98 10.87 17.87
C PHE A 263 -10.00 11.35 19.33
N GLN A 264 -11.21 11.55 19.88
CA GLN A 264 -11.33 11.80 21.31
C GLN A 264 -11.27 10.43 21.96
N ASP A 265 -10.09 10.15 22.50
CA ASP A 265 -9.72 8.98 23.29
C ASP A 265 -10.90 8.51 24.15
N VAL A 266 -11.41 7.31 23.89
CA VAL A 266 -12.44 6.66 24.74
C VAL A 266 -11.86 6.35 26.14
N LEU A 267 -10.57 6.60 26.36
CA LEU A 267 -9.86 6.37 27.62
C LEU A 267 -9.55 7.65 28.42
N ALA A 268 -9.97 8.83 27.96
CA ALA A 268 -9.93 10.04 28.76
C ALA A 268 -11.22 10.20 29.60
N ASP A 269 -11.51 9.23 30.47
CA ASP A 269 -12.14 9.50 31.76
C ASP A 269 -11.99 8.31 32.71
N ASN A 270 -11.19 8.55 33.74
CA ASN A 270 -10.93 7.64 34.82
C ASN A 270 -12.12 7.72 35.80
N GLN A 271 -13.23 7.02 35.52
CA GLN A 271 -14.25 6.75 36.53
C GLN A 271 -14.73 5.30 36.50
N VAL A 272 -14.29 4.60 37.54
CA VAL A 272 -14.72 3.27 37.98
C VAL A 272 -16.25 3.17 37.98
N THR A 273 -16.80 2.30 37.14
CA THR A 273 -18.11 1.67 37.42
C THR A 273 -18.01 0.16 37.30
N LYS A 274 -18.56 -0.49 38.32
CA LYS A 274 -18.42 -1.91 38.64
C LYS A 274 -19.22 -2.79 37.67
N LYS A 275 -18.58 -3.90 37.30
CA LYS A 275 -19.09 -5.27 37.00
C LYS A 275 -20.53 -5.42 36.49
N GLU A 276 -20.65 -6.18 35.41
CA GLU A 276 -21.49 -7.38 35.43
C GLU A 276 -20.84 -8.52 34.63
N ALA A 277 -20.91 -9.72 35.19
CA ALA A 277 -20.22 -10.92 34.74
C ALA A 277 -21.10 -11.71 33.78
N VAL A 278 -20.60 -12.00 32.57
CA VAL A 278 -21.26 -12.92 31.63
C VAL A 278 -20.66 -14.31 31.77
N LYS A 279 -21.56 -15.27 32.03
CA LYS A 279 -21.31 -16.69 32.27
C LYS A 279 -20.73 -17.39 31.03
N LYS A 280 -19.70 -18.20 31.25
CA LYS A 280 -19.18 -19.23 30.34
C LYS A 280 -20.13 -20.42 30.26
N GLN A 281 -20.27 -21.01 29.06
CA GLN A 281 -20.50 -22.45 28.84
C GLN A 281 -20.35 -22.78 27.33
N PRO A 282 -20.12 -24.05 26.92
CA PRO A 282 -18.78 -24.52 26.59
C PRO A 282 -18.59 -25.01 25.13
N VAL A 283 -17.31 -25.19 24.80
CA VAL A 283 -16.74 -25.82 23.60
C VAL A 283 -17.30 -27.23 23.36
N LYS A 284 -17.60 -27.55 22.10
CA LYS A 284 -17.71 -28.94 21.62
C LYS A 284 -16.55 -29.26 20.69
N GLU A 285 -15.84 -30.28 21.11
CA GLU A 285 -14.74 -31.01 20.50
C GLU A 285 -15.31 -32.05 19.53
N GLN A 286 -14.82 -32.10 18.29
CA GLN A 286 -14.94 -33.27 17.43
C GLN A 286 -13.62 -33.50 16.69
N ALA A 287 -13.09 -34.70 16.89
CA ALA A 287 -11.88 -35.22 16.30
C ALA A 287 -12.21 -36.38 15.35
N LYS A 288 -11.18 -36.73 14.55
CA LYS A 288 -10.98 -37.91 13.67
C LYS A 288 -11.42 -37.69 12.22
N GLU A 289 -10.68 -38.14 11.19
CA GLU A 289 -9.79 -39.31 11.13
C GLU A 289 -8.78 -39.20 9.96
N GLN A 290 -7.68 -39.92 10.09
CA GLN A 290 -6.53 -40.02 9.17
C GLN A 290 -6.82 -40.96 8.00
N ILE A 291 -6.21 -40.69 6.83
CA ILE A 291 -5.92 -41.70 5.82
C ILE A 291 -4.41 -41.62 5.50
N GLN A 292 -3.75 -42.76 5.71
CA GLN A 292 -2.39 -43.07 5.30
C GLN A 292 -2.30 -43.21 3.78
N ASP A 293 -1.26 -42.65 3.17
CA ASP A 293 -0.59 -43.30 2.07
C ASP A 293 0.93 -43.09 2.13
N LYS A 294 1.64 -44.19 1.89
CA LYS A 294 3.10 -44.30 1.90
C LYS A 294 3.68 -43.49 0.74
N ILE A 295 4.43 -42.45 1.06
CA ILE A 295 5.38 -41.81 0.14
C ILE A 295 6.72 -41.82 0.84
N GLU A 296 7.77 -42.21 0.13
CA GLU A 296 9.14 -42.27 0.63
C GLU A 296 9.54 -40.92 1.25
N ASN A 297 9.56 -40.85 2.58
CA ASN A 297 9.95 -39.65 3.33
C ASN A 297 11.43 -39.38 3.11
N THR A 298 11.73 -38.57 2.10
CA THR A 298 13.01 -37.89 2.05
C THR A 298 12.91 -36.63 2.91
N PRO A 299 13.96 -36.24 3.66
CA PRO A 299 13.96 -35.02 4.50
C PRO A 299 13.61 -33.72 3.76
N LEU A 300 13.54 -33.78 2.42
CA LEU A 300 13.15 -32.68 1.57
C LEU A 300 11.63 -32.48 1.53
N ASN A 301 10.84 -33.55 1.58
CA ASN A 301 9.37 -33.48 1.53
C ASN A 301 8.82 -32.91 2.83
N ASP A 302 9.39 -33.31 3.97
CA ASP A 302 9.02 -32.77 5.29
C ASP A 302 9.27 -31.25 5.36
N LEU A 303 10.36 -30.78 4.74
CA LEU A 303 10.67 -29.34 4.66
C LEU A 303 9.76 -28.60 3.68
N GLU A 304 9.33 -29.24 2.59
CA GLU A 304 8.33 -28.68 1.65
C GLU A 304 6.95 -28.55 2.31
N GLU A 305 6.54 -29.54 3.10
CA GLU A 305 5.30 -29.46 3.88
C GLU A 305 5.39 -28.38 4.97
N MET A 306 6.53 -28.26 5.65
CA MET A 306 6.77 -27.18 6.59
C MET A 306 6.71 -25.79 5.95
N LEU A 307 7.18 -25.59 4.71
CA LEU A 307 7.08 -24.29 4.02
C LEU A 307 5.63 -23.83 3.87
N THR A 308 4.65 -24.74 3.75
CA THR A 308 3.24 -24.36 3.64
C THR A 308 2.67 -23.76 4.94
N GLN A 309 3.38 -23.92 6.06
CA GLN A 309 2.98 -23.43 7.38
C GLN A 309 3.58 -22.05 7.70
N TYR A 310 4.47 -21.52 6.84
CA TYR A 310 5.16 -20.26 7.06
C TYR A 310 5.02 -19.33 5.86
N ALA A 311 4.82 -18.03 6.11
CA ALA A 311 4.69 -17.04 5.04
C ALA A 311 6.02 -16.87 4.27
N PRO A 312 6.02 -16.63 2.94
CA PRO A 312 7.24 -16.52 2.14
C PRO A 312 8.29 -15.50 2.63
N GLY A 313 7.87 -14.48 3.38
CA GLY A 313 8.75 -13.47 3.97
C GLY A 313 9.31 -13.81 5.36
N SER A 314 8.82 -14.87 6.03
CA SER A 314 9.17 -15.18 7.42
C SER A 314 10.62 -15.69 7.56
N LEU A 315 11.22 -15.50 8.74
CA LEU A 315 12.57 -16.01 9.04
C LEU A 315 12.62 -17.54 8.99
N GLU A 316 11.55 -18.19 9.43
CA GLU A 316 11.35 -19.64 9.38
C GLU A 316 11.28 -20.12 7.93
N TYR A 317 10.50 -19.43 7.08
CA TYR A 317 10.44 -19.73 5.65
C TYR A 317 11.81 -19.59 4.99
N LYS A 318 12.53 -18.49 5.29
CA LYS A 318 13.91 -18.26 4.78
C LYS A 318 14.88 -19.35 5.26
N ALA A 319 14.81 -19.74 6.54
CA ALA A 319 15.66 -20.77 7.11
C ALA A 319 15.38 -22.17 6.51
N ILE A 320 14.11 -22.53 6.33
CA ILE A 320 13.69 -23.81 5.73
C ILE A 320 14.08 -23.85 4.25
N LYS A 321 13.85 -22.76 3.50
CA LYS A 321 14.26 -22.63 2.09
C LYS A 321 15.78 -22.75 1.92
N GLN A 322 16.56 -22.20 2.85
CA GLN A 322 18.02 -22.32 2.85
C GLN A 322 18.50 -23.75 3.15
N GLU A 323 17.87 -24.44 4.10
CA GLU A 323 18.19 -25.84 4.44
C GLU A 323 17.82 -26.79 3.29
N MET A 324 16.69 -26.58 2.63
CA MET A 324 16.31 -27.31 1.40
C MET A 324 17.33 -27.14 0.28
N LYS A 325 17.84 -25.92 0.05
CA LYS A 325 18.89 -25.65 -0.94
C LYS A 325 20.18 -26.40 -0.60
N ARG A 326 20.54 -26.49 0.68
CA ARG A 326 21.69 -27.26 1.16
C ARG A 326 21.53 -28.76 0.88
N LEU A 327 20.34 -29.32 1.14
CA LEU A 327 20.06 -30.74 0.93
C LEU A 327 19.99 -31.12 -0.55
N LYS A 328 19.43 -30.27 -1.42
CA LYS A 328 19.45 -30.48 -2.89
C LYS A 328 20.88 -30.53 -3.42
N ASN A 329 21.77 -29.65 -2.96
CA ASN A 329 23.17 -29.64 -3.38
C ASN A 329 23.99 -30.83 -2.86
N LYS A 330 23.56 -31.46 -1.75
CA LYS A 330 24.27 -32.61 -1.16
C LYS A 330 23.92 -33.94 -1.84
N LYS A 331 22.79 -34.03 -2.55
CA LYS A 331 22.39 -35.20 -3.35
C LYS A 331 23.04 -35.27 -4.75
N ILE A 332 23.72 -34.20 -5.19
CA ILE A 332 24.35 -34.08 -6.52
C ILE A 332 25.86 -34.42 -6.47
N LYS A 333 26.37 -34.96 -5.35
CA LYS A 333 27.77 -35.38 -5.19
C LYS A 333 27.91 -36.88 -4.97
#